data_AF-A0A419IYV6-F1
#
_entry.id   AF-A0A419IYV6-F1
#
_cell.length_a   1.000
_cell.length_b   1.000
_cell.length_c   1.000
_cell.angle_alpha   90.00
_cell.angle_beta   90.00
_cell.angle_gamma   90.00
#
_symmetry.space_group_name_H-M   'P 1'
#
loop_
_entity.id
_entity.type
_entity.pdbx_description
1 polymer ?
#
loop_
_entity_poly.entity_id
_entity_poly.type
_entity_poly.pdbx_seq_one_letter_code
_entity_poly.pdbx_strand_id
1 'polypeptide(L)'
;MNNKSISVLSSFIEYGDKDEIWEVIVFKDVTSEKLDAVCKIAGAMAHEMRQPLQILTSCLTLINDKIPGDAELKENYTAMRVSCMMMNSIIEKINNLTRYKTKHYIQKMRILDIEESSDDSGD
;
A
#
# COMPACT_ATOMS: atom_id res chain seq x y z
N MET A 1 -19.81 4.56 -8.25
CA MET A 1 -20.50 4.27 -6.97
C MET A 1 -19.47 4.33 -5.85
N ASN A 2 -19.69 5.20 -4.86
CA ASN A 2 -18.74 5.45 -3.78
C ASN A 2 -18.74 4.25 -2.82
N ASN A 3 -17.65 3.48 -2.79
CA ASN A 3 -17.56 2.19 -2.09
C ASN A 3 -17.30 2.38 -0.58
N LYS A 4 -18.15 3.17 0.09
CA LYS A 4 -18.04 3.43 1.53
C LYS A 4 -18.44 2.17 2.31
N SER A 5 -17.53 1.69 3.15
CA SER A 5 -17.79 0.62 4.10
C SER A 5 -18.20 1.25 5.42
N ILE A 6 -19.38 0.87 5.92
CA ILE A 6 -19.90 1.35 7.20
C ILE A 6 -19.98 0.15 8.15
N SER A 7 -19.50 0.32 9.39
CA SER A 7 -19.70 -0.65 10.46
C SER A 7 -20.66 -0.11 11.51
N VAL A 8 -21.48 -0.98 12.09
CA VAL A 8 -22.23 -0.66 13.30
C VAL A 8 -21.27 -0.69 14.49
N LEU A 9 -21.17 0.43 15.21
CA LEU A 9 -20.34 0.55 16.40
C LEU A 9 -21.10 0.08 17.65
N SER A 10 -22.37 0.47 17.74
CA SER A 10 -23.26 0.12 18.85
C SER A 10 -24.72 0.18 18.42
N SER A 11 -25.56 -0.64 19.04
CA SER A 11 -27.01 -0.51 19.03
C SER A 11 -27.51 -0.52 20.47
N PHE A 12 -28.45 0.36 20.80
CA PHE A 12 -29.11 0.41 22.09
C PHE A 12 -30.53 0.95 21.95
N ILE A 13 -31.37 0.66 22.94
CA ILE A 13 -32.77 1.10 22.99
C ILE A 13 -32.85 2.38 23.84
N GLU A 14 -33.47 3.42 23.31
CA GLU A 14 -33.83 4.64 24.03
C GLU A 14 -35.34 4.73 24.22
N TYR A 15 -35.75 5.14 25.42
CA TYR A 15 -37.14 5.41 25.76
C TYR A 15 -37.37 6.91 25.66
N GLY A 16 -38.28 7.31 24.76
CA GLY A 16 -38.71 8.70 24.60
C GLY A 16 -39.87 9.06 25.53
N ASP A 17 -40.38 10.27 25.38
CA ASP A 17 -41.63 10.68 26.03
C ASP A 17 -42.84 9.96 25.38
N LYS A 18 -43.92 9.78 26.15
CA LYS A 18 -45.20 9.18 25.67
C LYS A 18 -45.09 7.75 25.12
N ASP A 19 -44.43 6.86 25.87
CA ASP A 19 -44.31 5.43 25.54
C ASP A 19 -43.61 5.13 24.19
N GLU A 20 -42.83 6.08 23.66
CA GLU A 20 -42.03 5.87 22.46
C GLU A 20 -40.77 5.05 22.77
N ILE A 21 -40.47 4.08 21.91
CA ILE A 21 -39.25 3.25 21.99
C ILE A 21 -38.49 3.40 20.68
N TRP A 22 -37.23 3.81 20.78
CA TRP A 22 -36.34 4.02 19.64
C TRP A 22 -35.18 3.01 19.71
N GLU A 23 -34.89 2.35 18.59
CA GLU A 23 -33.59 1.68 18.42
C GLU A 23 -32.60 2.69 17.83
N VAL A 24 -31.53 2.98 18.55
CA VAL A 24 -30.47 3.88 18.13
C VAL A 24 -29.29 3.05 17.63
N ILE A 25 -28.94 3.23 16.35
CA ILE A 25 -27.82 2.53 15.72
C ILE A 25 -26.73 3.56 15.37
N VAL A 26 -25.54 3.37 15.94
CA VAL A 26 -24.38 4.23 15.67
C VAL A 26 -23.54 3.61 14.57
N PHE A 27 -23.33 4.36 13.50
CA PHE A 27 -22.55 3.93 12.34
C PHE A 27 -21.20 4.64 12.29
N LYS A 28 -20.14 3.93 11.88
CA LYS A 28 -18.80 4.49 11.63
C LYS A 28 -18.37 4.20 10.20
N ASP A 29 -17.83 5.20 9.51
CA ASP A 29 -17.15 5.02 8.23
C ASP A 29 -15.77 4.39 8.49
N VAL A 30 -15.58 3.14 8.07
CA VAL A 30 -14.33 2.40 8.26
C VAL A 30 -13.39 2.52 7.05
N THR A 31 -13.83 3.14 5.95
CA THR A 31 -12.98 3.31 4.77
C THR A 31 -11.82 4.26 5.08
N SER A 32 -12.08 5.36 5.79
CA SER A 32 -11.03 6.31 6.19
C SER A 32 -10.01 5.68 7.15
N GLU A 33 -10.46 4.85 8.08
CA GLU A 33 -9.59 4.17 9.05
C GLU A 33 -8.72 3.10 8.37
N LYS A 34 -9.28 2.35 7.42
CA LYS A 34 -8.52 1.41 6.58
C LYS A 34 -7.45 2.13 5.76
N LEU A 35 -7.79 3.28 5.17
CA LEU A 35 -6.85 4.07 4.41
C LEU A 35 -5.72 4.60 5.31
N ASP A 36 -6.05 5.20 6.46
CA ASP A 36 -5.06 5.68 7.43
C ASP A 36 -4.09 4.58 7.88
N ALA A 37 -4.62 3.39 8.20
CA ALA A 37 -3.80 2.23 8.54
C ALA A 37 -2.87 1.81 7.40
N VAL A 38 -3.37 1.78 6.15
CA VAL A 38 -2.56 1.46 4.97
C VAL A 38 -1.48 2.51 4.73
N CYS A 39 -1.79 3.80 4.80
CA CYS A 39 -0.81 4.87 4.62
C CYS A 39 0.31 4.82 5.67
N LYS A 40 -0.02 4.54 6.94
CA LYS A 40 0.98 4.39 8.02
C LYS A 40 1.92 3.21 7.76
N ILE A 41 1.37 2.06 7.39
CA ILE A 41 2.18 0.87 7.06
C ILE A 41 3.01 1.14 5.81
N ALA A 42 2.44 1.77 4.80
CA ALA A 42 3.10 2.11 3.55
C ALA A 42 4.30 3.05 3.75
N GLY A 43 4.14 4.13 4.51
CA GLY A 43 5.23 5.05 4.84
C GLY A 43 6.35 4.35 5.62
N ALA A 44 6.00 3.56 6.63
CA ALA A 44 6.98 2.78 7.39
C ALA A 44 7.73 1.78 6.51
N MET A 45 7.01 0.99 5.71
CA MET A 45 7.62 0.03 4.77
C MET A 45 8.51 0.74 3.75
N ALA A 46 8.08 1.86 3.18
CA ALA A 46 8.86 2.63 2.22
C ALA A 46 10.18 3.14 2.83
N HIS A 47 10.15 3.66 4.06
CA HIS A 47 11.33 4.10 4.78
C HIS A 47 12.28 2.94 5.10
N GLU A 48 11.77 1.83 5.64
CA GLU A 48 12.56 0.65 6.01
C GLU A 48 13.15 -0.08 4.80
N MET A 49 12.42 -0.16 3.67
CA MET A 49 12.90 -0.82 2.44
C MET A 49 13.90 0.04 1.66
N ARG A 50 13.80 1.37 1.72
CA ARG A 50 14.72 2.26 1.02
C ARG A 50 16.15 2.15 1.55
N GLN A 51 16.32 1.92 2.85
CA GLN A 51 17.64 1.76 3.47
C GLN A 51 18.47 0.61 2.88
N PRO A 52 18.02 -0.66 2.90
CA PRO A 52 18.76 -1.76 2.31
C PRO A 52 18.89 -1.62 0.79
N LEU A 53 17.89 -1.04 0.10
CA LEU A 53 17.97 -0.79 -1.34
C LEU A 53 19.09 0.21 -1.69
N GLN A 54 19.27 1.26 -0.89
CA GLN A 54 20.34 2.22 -1.06
C GLN A 54 21.72 1.59 -0.85
N ILE A 55 21.84 0.68 0.13
CA ILE A 55 23.07 -0.10 0.36
C ILE A 55 23.37 -0.99 -0.86
N LEU A 56 22.39 -1.76 -1.34
CA LEU A 56 22.54 -2.62 -2.53
C LEU A 56 22.95 -1.82 -3.76
N THR A 57 22.27 -0.70 -4.01
CA THR A 57 22.58 0.18 -5.15
C THR A 57 24.00 0.73 -5.04
N SER A 58 24.42 1.16 -3.84
CA SER A 58 25.79 1.65 -3.60
C SER A 58 26.84 0.57 -3.85
N CYS A 59 26.61 -0.65 -3.35
CA CYS A 59 27.48 -1.80 -3.60
C CYS A 59 27.62 -2.09 -5.09
N LEU A 60 26.51 -2.13 -5.83
CA LEU A 60 26.52 -2.33 -7.28
C LEU A 60 27.32 -1.23 -7.99
N THR A 61 27.20 0.04 -7.59
CA THR A 61 27.99 1.13 -8.15
C THR A 61 29.50 0.94 -7.89
N LEU A 62 29.90 0.53 -6.69
CA LEU A 62 31.32 0.33 -6.33
C LEU A 62 32.00 -0.82 -7.07
N ILE A 63 31.23 -1.80 -7.53
CA ILE A 63 31.77 -2.96 -8.26
C ILE A 63 31.63 -2.82 -9.78
N ASN A 64 30.91 -1.83 -10.31
CA ASN A 64 30.63 -1.66 -11.74
C ASN A 64 31.88 -1.80 -12.62
N ASP A 65 32.95 -1.11 -12.24
CA ASP A 65 34.19 -1.06 -13.02
C ASP A 65 35.14 -2.23 -12.71
N LYS A 66 34.77 -3.08 -11.74
CA LYS A 66 35.53 -4.26 -11.31
C LYS A 66 35.00 -5.55 -11.95
N ILE A 67 33.91 -5.46 -12.73
CA ILE A 67 33.30 -6.62 -13.36
C ILE A 67 34.16 -7.05 -14.55
N PRO A 68 34.58 -8.33 -14.59
CA PRO A 68 35.35 -8.87 -15.69
C PRO A 68 34.64 -8.67 -17.05
N GLY A 69 35.39 -8.81 -18.13
CA GLY A 69 34.85 -8.77 -19.50
C GLY A 69 33.89 -9.91 -19.86
N ASP A 70 33.60 -10.80 -18.91
CA ASP A 70 32.68 -11.93 -19.06
C ASP A 70 31.24 -11.45 -19.30
N ALA A 71 30.61 -11.96 -20.36
CA ALA A 71 29.29 -11.53 -20.80
C ALA A 71 28.17 -11.92 -19.81
N GLU A 72 28.26 -13.11 -19.21
CA GLU A 72 27.26 -13.62 -18.27
C GLU A 72 27.30 -12.82 -16.96
N LEU A 73 28.50 -12.51 -16.45
CA LEU A 73 28.69 -11.65 -15.28
C LEU A 73 28.12 -10.24 -15.51
N LYS A 74 28.33 -9.66 -16.69
CA LYS A 74 27.75 -8.35 -17.05
C LYS A 74 26.24 -8.38 -17.15
N GLU A 75 25.67 -9.45 -17.70
CA GLU A 75 24.23 -9.63 -17.79
C GLU A 75 23.60 -9.74 -16.40
N ASN A 76 24.16 -10.59 -15.54
CA ASN A 76 23.70 -10.74 -14.15
C ASN A 76 23.77 -9.42 -13.37
N TYR A 77 24.86 -8.66 -13.51
CA TYR A 77 24.98 -7.35 -12.90
C TYR A 77 23.94 -6.35 -13.40
N THR A 78 23.68 -6.34 -14.71
CA THR A 78 22.65 -5.50 -15.32
C THR A 78 21.27 -5.86 -14.76
N ALA A 79 20.95 -7.15 -14.66
CA ALA A 79 19.71 -7.64 -14.06
C ALA A 79 19.56 -7.19 -12.60
N MET A 80 20.62 -7.24 -11.79
CA MET A 80 20.61 -6.75 -10.40
C MET A 80 20.33 -5.24 -10.32
N ARG A 81 20.97 -4.44 -11.19
CA ARG A 81 20.72 -2.99 -11.25
C ARG A 81 19.29 -2.67 -11.64
N VAL A 82 18.77 -3.31 -12.68
CA VAL A 82 17.38 -3.13 -13.13
C VAL A 82 16.42 -3.53 -12.00
N SER A 83 16.67 -4.63 -11.31
CA SER A 83 15.85 -5.07 -10.17
C SER A 83 15.83 -4.02 -9.05
N CYS A 84 16.97 -3.40 -8.73
CA CYS A 84 17.02 -2.32 -7.75
C CYS A 84 16.18 -1.09 -8.19
N MET A 85 16.23 -0.73 -9.48
CA MET A 85 15.41 0.36 -10.03
C MET A 85 13.91 0.02 -9.95
N MET A 86 13.54 -1.21 -10.28
CA MET A 86 12.16 -1.69 -10.16
C MET A 86 11.67 -1.65 -8.72
N MET A 87 12.50 -2.08 -7.76
CA MET A 87 12.19 -1.98 -6.34
C MET A 87 11.95 -0.54 -5.91
N ASN A 88 12.77 0.41 -6.37
CA ASN A 88 12.56 1.83 -6.07
C ASN A 88 11.22 2.35 -6.61
N SER A 89 10.86 1.99 -7.85
CA SER A 89 9.58 2.35 -8.44
C SER A 89 8.39 1.80 -7.64
N ILE A 90 8.47 0.57 -7.15
CA ILE A 90 7.43 -0.02 -6.29
C ILE A 90 7.33 0.73 -4.96
N ILE A 91 8.48 1.05 -4.34
CA ILE A 91 8.52 1.83 -3.08
C ILE A 91 7.88 3.21 -3.26
N GLU A 92 8.11 3.88 -4.39
CA GLU A 92 7.48 5.17 -4.70
C GLU A 92 5.96 5.05 -4.82
N LYS A 93 5.45 4.01 -5.49
CA LYS A 93 4.00 3.75 -5.57
C LYS A 93 3.39 3.48 -4.19
N ILE A 94 4.05 2.68 -3.36
CA ILE A 94 3.62 2.43 -1.99
C ILE A 94 3.57 3.75 -1.19
N ASN A 95 4.57 4.61 -1.34
CA ASN A 95 4.62 5.87 -0.62
C ASN A 95 3.53 6.87 -1.05
N ASN A 96 3.03 6.75 -2.28
CA ASN A 96 2.01 7.62 -2.87
C ASN A 96 0.59 7.05 -2.78
N LEU A 97 0.33 6.06 -1.91
CA LEU A 97 -1.00 5.51 -1.73
C LEU A 97 -1.95 6.56 -1.12
N THR A 98 -2.98 6.95 -1.88
CA THR A 98 -3.99 7.94 -1.47
C THR A 98 -5.40 7.38 -1.40
N ARG A 99 -5.60 6.15 -1.90
CA ARG A 99 -6.91 5.49 -1.97
C ARG A 99 -6.83 4.03 -1.53
N TYR A 100 -7.89 3.52 -0.93
CA TYR A 100 -7.99 2.10 -0.60
C TYR A 100 -8.70 1.34 -1.73
N LYS A 101 -7.93 0.83 -2.69
CA LYS A 101 -8.43 -0.04 -3.76
C LYS A 101 -7.88 -1.45 -3.57
N THR A 102 -8.70 -2.44 -3.87
CA THR A 102 -8.29 -3.84 -3.75
C THR A 102 -8.63 -4.60 -5.01
N LYS A 103 -7.73 -5.49 -5.42
CA LYS A 103 -7.95 -6.41 -6.53
C LYS A 103 -8.14 -7.83 -6.04
N HIS A 104 -8.77 -8.65 -6.88
CA HIS A 104 -8.82 -10.09 -6.64
C HIS A 104 -7.40 -10.66 -6.72
N TYR A 105 -6.99 -11.23 -5.60
CA TYR A 105 -5.88 -12.17 -5.56
C TYR A 105 -6.50 -13.57 -5.62
N ILE A 106 -5.75 -14.61 -5.32
CA ILE A 106 -6.21 -16.00 -5.49
C ILE A 106 -7.53 -16.27 -4.73
N GLN A 107 -8.47 -16.97 -5.38
CA GLN A 107 -9.79 -17.36 -4.85
C GLN A 107 -10.64 -16.19 -4.33
N LYS A 108 -10.90 -16.15 -3.02
CA LYS A 108 -11.74 -15.16 -2.32
C LYS A 108 -10.91 -14.09 -1.63
N MET A 109 -9.58 -14.11 -1.76
CA MET A 109 -8.71 -13.14 -1.11
C MET A 109 -8.60 -11.88 -1.96
N ARG A 110 -8.75 -10.71 -1.33
CA ARG A 110 -8.50 -9.41 -1.94
C ARG A 110 -7.24 -8.81 -1.33
N ILE A 111 -6.36 -8.27 -2.17
CA ILE A 111 -5.16 -7.55 -1.73
C ILE A 111 -5.26 -6.09 -2.14
N LEU A 112 -4.49 -5.23 -1.48
CA LEU A 112 -4.33 -3.85 -1.89
C LEU A 112 -3.82 -3.79 -3.33
N ASP A 113 -4.49 -3.01 -4.17
CA ASP A 113 -4.02 -2.77 -5.52
C ASP A 113 -3.14 -1.52 -5.54
N ILE A 114 -1.82 -1.73 -5.48
CA ILE A 114 -0.85 -0.63 -5.40
C ILE A 114 -0.99 0.34 -6.57
N GLU A 115 -1.28 -0.16 -7.78
CA GLU A 115 -1.40 0.67 -8.98
C GLU A 115 -2.61 1.61 -8.85
N GLU A 116 -3.84 1.08 -8.75
CA GLU A 116 -5.04 1.92 -8.64
C GLU A 116 -5.09 2.76 -7.35
N SER A 117 -4.37 2.33 -6.31
CA SER A 117 -4.33 3.03 -5.02
C SER A 117 -3.33 4.19 -4.99
N SER A 118 -2.36 4.22 -5.90
CA SER A 118 -1.31 5.25 -5.98
C SER A 118 -1.42 6.16 -7.21
N ASP A 119 -2.24 5.80 -8.19
CA ASP A 119 -2.49 6.63 -9.34
C ASP A 119 -3.29 7.88 -8.92
N ASP A 120 -2.78 9.07 -9.23
CA ASP A 120 -3.45 10.36 -8.95
C ASP A 120 -4.24 10.86 -10.16
N SER A 121 -4.72 9.94 -11.00
CA SER A 121 -5.67 10.21 -12.07
C SER A 121 -7.00 10.68 -11.46
N GLY A 122 -7.01 11.95 -11.06
CA GLY A 122 -8.18 12.81 -11.03
C GLY A 122 -8.43 13.25 -12.46
N ASP A 123 -9.23 12.45 -13.17
CA ASP A 123 -10.03 12.90 -14.30
C ASP A 123 -11.49 12.98 -13.82
#